data_AF-A0A3Q9S890-F1
#
_entry.id   AF-A0A3Q9S890-F1
#
_cell.length_a   1.000
_cell.length_b   1.000
_cell.length_c   1.000
_cell.angle_alpha   90.00
_cell.angle_beta   90.00
_cell.angle_gamma   90.00
#
_symmetry.space_group_name_H-M   'P 1'
#
loop_
_entity.id
_entity.type
_entity.pdbx_description
1 polymer ?
#
loop_
_entity_poly.entity_id
_entity_poly.type
_entity_poly.pdbx_seq_one_letter_code
_entity_poly.pdbx_strand_id
1 'polypeptide(L)'
;MTTITIPLKLQKEMAANPEKKKYVDSVIKDFFAQQPAHNSFLAARGDIQTPATITFNEDGSWVESGGSVPSPKKLAEIEKARELKQKKKQEDDDEEQRQIENYYEQLELESKIKYNFQVNKVSNISDTDDLLNCCICQVKFRSSAH
;
A
#
# COMPACT_ATOMS: atom_id res chain seq x y z
N MET A 1 -10.60 -9.46 32.35
CA MET A 1 -10.51 -10.62 33.26
C MET A 1 -9.11 -11.19 33.09
N THR A 2 -8.32 -11.29 34.15
CA THR A 2 -6.97 -11.88 34.09
C THR A 2 -7.07 -13.34 34.45
N THR A 3 -6.40 -14.21 33.69
CA THR A 3 -6.33 -15.64 33.98
C THR A 3 -5.01 -15.97 34.67
N ILE A 4 -5.04 -16.85 35.67
CA ILE A 4 -3.83 -17.32 36.37
C ILE A 4 -3.78 -18.83 36.24
N THR A 5 -2.69 -19.34 35.69
CA THR A 5 -2.46 -20.77 35.47
C THR A 5 -1.31 -21.22 36.36
N ILE A 6 -1.59 -22.12 37.29
CA ILE A 6 -0.60 -22.70 38.20
C ILE A 6 -0.60 -24.22 38.01
N PRO A 7 0.51 -24.85 37.61
CA PRO A 7 0.57 -26.28 37.37
C PRO A 7 0.42 -27.08 38.67
N LEU A 8 -0.17 -28.28 38.59
CA LEU A 8 -0.50 -29.09 39.75
C LEU A 8 0.72 -29.43 40.63
N LYS A 9 1.88 -29.66 40.01
CA LYS A 9 3.12 -29.92 40.75
C LYS A 9 3.54 -28.73 41.61
N LEU A 10 3.47 -27.52 41.05
CA LEU A 10 3.75 -26.29 41.79
C LEU A 10 2.73 -26.08 42.91
N GLN A 11 1.43 -26.35 42.68
CA GLN A 11 0.41 -26.28 43.73
C GLN A 11 0.72 -27.22 44.91
N LYS A 12 1.16 -28.46 44.63
CA LYS A 12 1.59 -29.41 45.66
C LYS A 12 2.81 -28.91 46.44
N GLU A 13 3.77 -28.31 45.74
CA GLU A 13 4.96 -27.73 46.38
C GLU A 13 4.61 -26.50 47.22
N MET A 14 3.68 -25.66 46.79
CA MET A 14 3.16 -24.53 47.59
C MET A 14 2.45 -25.01 48.86
N ALA A 15 1.77 -26.16 48.82
CA ALA A 15 1.14 -26.76 50.00
C ALA A 15 2.18 -27.29 51.00
N ALA A 16 3.31 -27.83 50.52
CA ALA A 16 4.39 -28.34 51.34
C ALA A 16 5.38 -27.26 51.81
N ASN A 17 5.52 -26.16 51.07
CA ASN A 17 6.47 -25.08 51.33
C ASN A 17 5.78 -23.70 51.40
N PRO A 18 5.54 -23.18 52.61
CA PRO A 18 4.93 -21.87 52.81
C PRO A 18 5.68 -20.70 52.16
N GLU A 19 7.01 -20.76 52.07
CA GLU A 19 7.81 -19.70 51.42
C GLU A 19 7.58 -19.69 49.91
N LYS A 20 7.45 -20.86 49.28
CA LYS A 20 7.11 -20.95 47.84
C LYS A 20 5.71 -20.41 47.57
N LYS A 21 4.75 -20.69 48.47
CA LYS A 21 3.41 -20.10 48.40
C LYS A 21 3.44 -18.57 48.49
N LYS A 22 4.16 -18.03 49.48
CA LYS A 22 4.32 -16.56 49.63
C LYS A 22 4.91 -15.91 48.39
N TYR A 23 5.90 -16.56 47.76
CA TYR A 23 6.49 -16.07 46.52
C TYR A 23 5.47 -16.01 45.36
N VAL A 24 4.72 -17.09 45.13
CA VAL A 24 3.70 -17.11 44.06
C VAL A 24 2.61 -16.06 44.34
N ASP A 25 2.15 -15.96 45.59
CA ASP A 25 1.16 -14.97 46.01
C ASP A 25 1.69 -13.52 45.83
N SER A 26 2.97 -13.26 46.11
CA SER A 26 3.56 -11.93 45.90
C SER A 26 3.67 -11.59 44.43
N VAL A 27 4.06 -12.53 43.57
CA VAL A 27 4.09 -12.32 42.10
C VAL A 27 2.71 -11.94 41.57
N ILE A 28 1.67 -12.68 41.98
CA ILE A 28 0.28 -12.38 41.57
C ILE A 28 -0.14 -10.99 42.08
N LYS A 29 0.18 -10.66 43.33
CA LYS A 29 -0.16 -9.37 43.92
C LYS A 29 0.53 -8.21 43.20
N ASP A 30 1.83 -8.34 42.92
CA ASP A 30 2.62 -7.30 42.27
C ASP A 30 2.15 -7.07 40.83
N PHE A 31 1.79 -8.14 40.12
CA PHE A 31 1.15 -8.04 38.82
C PHE A 31 -0.10 -7.15 38.86
N PHE A 32 -1.04 -7.43 39.77
CA PHE A 32 -2.27 -6.64 39.87
C PHE A 32 -2.02 -5.21 40.37
N ALA A 33 -1.00 -5.00 41.20
CA ALA A 33 -0.61 -3.66 41.64
C ALA A 33 -0.10 -2.78 40.49
N GLN A 34 0.51 -3.38 39.45
CA GLN A 34 1.01 -2.66 38.28
C GLN A 34 -0.07 -2.39 37.21
N GLN A 35 -1.17 -3.17 37.21
CA GLN A 35 -2.23 -3.06 36.21
C GLN A 35 -2.84 -1.65 36.06
N PRO A 36 -3.13 -0.88 37.13
CA PRO A 36 -3.70 0.46 36.99
C PRO A 36 -2.80 1.42 36.19
N ALA A 37 -1.50 1.43 36.50
CA ALA A 37 -0.54 2.27 35.80
C ALA A 37 -0.37 1.84 34.33
N HIS A 38 -0.29 0.53 34.09
CA HIS A 38 -0.22 -0.04 32.74
C HIS A 38 -1.45 0.34 31.90
N ASN A 39 -2.65 0.22 32.48
CA ASN A 39 -3.91 0.51 31.79
C ASN A 39 -4.07 2.00 31.52
N SER A 40 -3.66 2.85 32.45
CA SER A 40 -3.61 4.29 32.22
C SER A 40 -2.67 4.66 31.08
N PHE A 41 -1.51 4.01 30.98
CA PHE A 41 -0.56 4.24 29.89
C PHE A 41 -1.13 3.82 28.53
N LEU A 42 -1.78 2.66 28.44
CA LEU A 42 -2.45 2.22 27.21
C LEU A 42 -3.59 3.17 26.82
N ALA A 43 -4.43 3.55 27.77
CA ALA A 43 -5.55 4.46 27.53
C ALA A 43 -5.08 5.83 27.02
N ALA A 44 -3.98 6.36 27.55
CA ALA A 44 -3.37 7.61 27.07
C ALA A 44 -2.89 7.52 25.61
N ARG A 45 -2.53 6.32 25.14
CA ARG A 45 -2.17 6.05 23.74
C ARG A 45 -3.36 5.70 22.85
N GLY A 46 -4.57 5.75 23.41
CA GLY A 46 -5.80 5.37 22.73
C GLY A 46 -5.92 3.87 22.51
N ASP A 47 -5.27 3.05 23.33
CA ASP A 47 -5.33 1.59 23.30
C ASP A 47 -6.09 1.06 24.52
N ILE A 48 -6.62 -0.16 24.42
CA ILE A 48 -7.36 -0.88 25.44
C ILE A 48 -6.63 -2.19 25.72
N GLN A 49 -6.40 -2.48 26.99
CA GLN A 49 -5.77 -3.73 27.40
C GLN A 49 -6.67 -4.93 27.07
N THR A 50 -6.09 -5.99 26.49
CA THR A 50 -6.78 -7.28 26.34
C THR A 50 -6.62 -8.12 27.61
N PRO A 51 -7.46 -9.16 27.82
CA PRO A 51 -7.28 -10.10 28.91
C PRO A 51 -5.84 -10.64 28.99
N ALA A 52 -5.18 -10.39 30.11
CA ALA A 52 -3.84 -10.90 30.39
C ALA A 52 -3.90 -12.27 31.07
N THR A 53 -2.86 -13.08 30.89
CA THR A 53 -2.69 -14.39 31.53
C THR A 53 -1.33 -14.47 32.20
N ILE A 54 -1.31 -14.90 33.45
CA ILE A 54 -0.08 -15.28 34.16
C ILE A 54 0.03 -16.80 34.11
N THR A 55 1.11 -17.30 33.52
CA THR A 55 1.39 -18.74 33.47
C THR A 55 2.61 -19.04 34.32
N PHE A 56 2.44 -19.84 35.36
CA PHE A 56 3.56 -20.39 36.13
C PHE A 56 4.03 -21.70 35.51
N ASN A 57 5.34 -21.89 35.51
CA ASN A 57 5.99 -23.15 35.17
C ASN A 57 6.14 -24.01 36.43
N GLU A 58 6.42 -25.31 36.26
CA GLU A 58 6.57 -26.23 37.39
C GLU A 58 7.70 -25.84 38.35
N ASP A 59 8.78 -25.26 37.83
CA ASP A 59 9.93 -24.82 38.63
C ASP A 59 9.63 -23.58 39.49
N GLY A 60 8.54 -22.85 39.18
CA GLY A 60 8.14 -21.62 39.84
C GLY A 60 8.48 -20.35 39.06
N SER A 61 9.14 -20.45 37.90
CA SER A 61 9.23 -19.33 36.96
C SER A 61 7.86 -18.99 36.38
N TRP A 62 7.68 -17.77 35.87
CA TRP A 62 6.39 -17.33 35.34
C TRP A 62 6.54 -16.45 34.11
N VAL A 63 5.48 -16.42 33.30
CA VAL A 63 5.37 -15.58 32.10
C VAL A 63 4.01 -14.90 32.10
N GLU A 64 4.01 -13.59 31.83
CA GLU A 64 2.81 -12.84 31.49
C GLU A 64 2.60 -12.85 29.96
N SER A 65 1.38 -13.19 29.54
CA SER A 65 0.93 -13.01 28.17
C SER A 65 -0.28 -12.08 28.16
N GLY A 66 -0.14 -10.95 27.49
CA GLY A 66 -1.17 -9.94 27.37
C GLY A 66 -0.93 -9.07 26.15
N GLY A 67 -1.97 -8.39 25.70
CA GLY A 67 -1.89 -7.51 24.53
C GLY A 67 -2.66 -6.21 24.76
N SER A 68 -2.68 -5.41 23.71
CA SER A 68 -3.54 -4.23 23.65
C SER A 68 -4.12 -4.12 22.24
N VAL A 69 -5.31 -3.52 22.15
CA VAL A 69 -5.98 -3.23 20.89
C VAL A 69 -6.28 -1.74 20.81
N PRO A 70 -6.28 -1.13 19.61
CA PRO A 70 -6.74 0.24 19.46
C PRO A 70 -8.15 0.41 20.00
N SER A 71 -8.37 1.51 20.72
CA SER A 71 -9.73 1.94 21.08
C SER A 71 -10.56 2.19 19.81
N PRO A 72 -11.90 2.10 19.88
CA PRO A 72 -12.76 2.38 18.73
C PRO A 72 -12.49 3.73 18.08
N LYS A 73 -12.17 4.76 18.88
CA LYS A 73 -11.80 6.08 18.38
C LYS A 73 -10.52 6.05 17.55
N LYS A 74 -9.45 5.47 18.10
CA LYS A 74 -8.16 5.34 17.40
C LYS A 74 -8.28 4.45 16.16
N LEU A 75 -9.09 3.39 16.24
CA LEU A 75 -9.36 2.52 15.10
C LEU A 75 -10.06 3.28 13.96
N ALA A 76 -11.04 4.14 14.26
CA ALA A 76 -11.68 4.99 13.26
C ALA A 76 -10.72 6.01 12.64
N GLU A 77 -9.77 6.55 13.40
CA GLU A 77 -8.72 7.44 12.88
C GLU A 77 -7.76 6.69 11.94
N ILE A 78 -7.36 5.46 12.30
CA ILE A 78 -6.54 4.59 11.45
C ILE A 78 -7.28 4.27 10.15
N GLU A 79 -8.57 3.94 10.24
CA GLU A 79 -9.39 3.60 9.07
C GLU A 79 -9.52 4.79 8.13
N LYS A 80 -9.83 5.98 8.64
CA LYS A 80 -9.86 7.21 7.84
C LYS A 80 -8.53 7.50 7.17
N ALA A 81 -7.42 7.31 7.88
CA ALA A 81 -6.08 7.49 7.31
C ALA A 81 -5.79 6.47 6.21
N ARG A 82 -6.29 5.23 6.36
CA ARG A 82 -6.19 4.18 5.34
C ARG A 82 -6.98 4.53 4.09
N GLU A 83 -8.24 4.93 4.25
CA GLU A 83 -9.10 5.37 3.14
C GLU A 83 -8.48 6.55 2.38
N LEU A 84 -7.93 7.54 3.10
CA LEU A 84 -7.28 8.70 2.48
C LEU A 84 -6.04 8.28 1.66
N LYS A 85 -5.21 7.39 2.21
CA LYS A 85 -4.05 6.84 1.49
C LYS A 85 -4.47 6.05 0.26
N GLN A 86 -5.55 5.28 0.35
CA GLN A 86 -6.07 4.51 -0.77
C GLN A 86 -6.61 5.41 -1.88
N LYS A 87 -7.35 6.47 -1.53
CA LYS A 87 -7.84 7.46 -2.50
C LYS A 87 -6.69 8.16 -3.21
N LYS A 88 -5.68 8.63 -2.47
CA LYS A 88 -4.52 9.26 -3.06
C LYS A 88 -3.78 8.32 -4.03
N LYS A 89 -3.60 7.06 -3.63
CA LYS A 89 -3.00 6.06 -4.51
C LYS A 89 -3.82 5.87 -5.80
N GLN A 90 -5.14 5.79 -5.69
CA GLN A 90 -6.01 5.67 -6.86
C GLN A 90 -5.90 6.90 -7.77
N GLU A 91 -5.88 8.11 -7.21
CA GLU A 91 -5.71 9.34 -7.98
C GLU A 91 -4.36 9.40 -8.71
N ASP A 92 -3.28 8.97 -8.04
CA ASP A 92 -1.94 8.86 -8.61
C ASP A 92 -1.92 7.83 -9.76
N ASP A 93 -2.53 6.66 -9.55
CA ASP A 93 -2.64 5.59 -10.57
C ASP A 93 -3.47 6.06 -11.78
N ASP A 94 -4.58 6.77 -11.56
CA ASP A 94 -5.44 7.31 -12.64
C ASP A 94 -4.74 8.43 -13.44
N GLU A 95 -3.93 9.27 -12.77
CA GLU A 95 -3.14 10.31 -13.42
C GLU A 95 -2.02 9.71 -14.26
N GLU A 96 -1.34 8.68 -13.76
CA GLU A 96 -0.34 7.94 -14.53
C GLU A 96 -0.98 7.34 -15.80
N GLN A 97 -2.16 6.72 -15.68
CA GLN A 97 -2.87 6.19 -16.85
C GLN A 97 -3.23 7.28 -17.87
N ARG A 98 -3.72 8.44 -17.42
CA ARG A 98 -3.99 9.58 -18.33
C ARG A 98 -2.74 10.06 -19.05
N GLN A 99 -1.61 10.12 -18.36
CA GLN A 99 -0.34 10.53 -18.97
C GLN A 99 0.14 9.54 -20.03
N ILE A 100 0.01 8.24 -19.76
CA ILE A 100 0.33 7.17 -20.72
C ILE A 100 -0.59 7.27 -21.94
N GLU A 101 -1.89 7.42 -21.75
CA GLU A 101 -2.85 7.53 -22.85
C GLU A 101 -2.59 8.78 -23.70
N ASN A 102 -2.37 9.93 -23.08
CA ASN A 102 -2.00 11.16 -23.77
C ASN A 102 -0.71 11.01 -24.58
N TYR A 103 0.30 10.32 -24.03
CA TYR A 103 1.55 10.03 -24.74
C TYR A 103 1.31 9.19 -26.01
N TYR A 104 0.49 8.14 -25.94
CA TYR A 104 0.17 7.34 -27.11
C TYR A 104 -0.68 8.10 -28.14
N GLU A 105 -1.62 8.94 -27.69
CA GLU A 105 -2.38 9.82 -28.58
C GLU A 105 -1.47 10.81 -29.33
N GLN A 106 -0.50 11.41 -28.64
CA GLN A 106 0.50 12.29 -29.25
C GLN A 106 1.31 11.56 -30.32
N LEU A 107 1.82 10.36 -30.00
CA LEU A 107 2.55 9.53 -30.97
C LEU A 107 1.71 9.21 -32.22
N GLU A 108 0.42 8.92 -32.04
CA GLU A 108 -0.48 8.65 -33.16
C GLU A 108 -0.69 9.91 -34.02
N LEU A 109 -0.88 11.07 -33.38
CA LEU A 109 -1.07 12.34 -34.07
C LEU A 109 0.19 12.73 -34.88
N GLU A 110 1.36 12.60 -34.28
CA GLU A 110 2.65 12.83 -34.94
C GLU A 110 2.84 11.90 -36.14
N SER A 111 2.51 10.62 -35.98
CA SER A 111 2.55 9.64 -37.06
C SER A 111 1.63 10.02 -38.22
N LYS A 112 0.38 10.41 -37.93
CA LYS A 112 -0.59 10.88 -38.93
C LYS A 112 -0.11 12.14 -39.66
N ILE A 113 0.44 13.12 -38.94
CA ILE A 113 1.00 14.34 -39.55
C ILE A 113 2.15 13.98 -40.48
N LYS A 114 3.08 13.14 -40.03
CA LYS A 114 4.23 12.69 -40.82
C LYS A 114 3.81 11.92 -42.07
N TYR A 115 2.81 11.05 -41.96
CA TYR A 115 2.24 10.32 -43.09
C TYR A 115 1.59 11.27 -44.10
N ASN A 116 0.70 12.16 -43.65
CA ASN A 116 0.03 13.13 -44.53
C ASN A 116 1.02 14.08 -45.21
N PHE A 117 2.09 14.50 -44.52
CA PHE A 117 3.16 15.28 -45.13
C PHE A 117 3.88 14.53 -46.26
N GLN A 118 4.15 13.23 -46.08
CA GLN A 118 4.75 12.41 -47.13
C GLN A 118 3.81 12.25 -48.33
N VAL A 119 2.53 11.94 -48.10
CA VAL A 119 1.53 11.78 -49.16
C VAL A 119 1.38 13.08 -49.97
N ASN A 120 1.25 14.23 -49.29
CA ASN A 120 1.15 15.52 -49.95
C ASN A 120 2.42 15.91 -50.71
N LYS A 121 3.61 15.47 -50.26
CA LYS A 121 4.85 15.62 -51.04
C LYS A 121 4.80 14.84 -52.34
N VAL A 122 4.31 13.59 -52.31
CA VAL A 122 4.22 12.73 -53.50
C VAL A 122 3.21 13.27 -54.51
N SER A 123 2.06 13.77 -54.07
CA SER A 123 1.05 14.36 -54.96
C SER A 123 1.48 15.68 -55.60
N ASN A 124 2.21 16.53 -54.85
CA ASN A 124 2.76 17.76 -55.43
C ASN A 124 3.89 17.49 -56.45
N ILE A 125 4.59 16.36 -56.35
CA ILE A 125 5.60 15.95 -57.35
C ILE A 125 4.91 15.45 -58.63
N SER A 126 3.84 14.66 -58.52
CA SER A 126 3.10 14.18 -59.70
C SER A 126 2.45 15.31 -60.50
N ASP A 127 1.95 16.36 -59.83
CA ASP A 127 1.36 17.51 -60.52
C ASP A 127 2.43 18.37 -61.24
N THR A 128 3.66 18.43 -60.72
CA THR A 128 4.77 19.11 -61.40
C THR A 128 5.36 18.31 -62.56
N ASP A 129 5.36 16.97 -62.47
CA ASP A 129 5.82 16.10 -63.54
C ASP A 129 4.86 16.09 -64.74
N ASP A 130 3.56 16.25 -64.52
CA ASP A 130 2.57 16.41 -65.60
C ASP A 130 2.71 17.75 -66.35
N LEU A 131 3.07 18.84 -65.65
CA LEU A 131 3.35 20.14 -66.29
C LEU A 131 4.69 20.13 -67.06
N LEU A 132 5.70 19.41 -66.57
CA LEU A 132 6.98 19.21 -67.27
C LEU A 132 6.84 18.27 -68.48
N ASN A 133 6.05 17.20 -68.39
CA ASN A 133 5.77 16.30 -69.51
C ASN A 133 4.87 16.96 -70.59
N CYS A 134 3.94 17.85 -70.21
CA CYS A 134 3.16 18.62 -71.17
C CYS A 134 4.05 19.57 -72.01
N CYS A 135 5.04 20.21 -71.39
CA CYS A 135 6.01 21.05 -72.09
C CYS A 135 6.96 20.26 -73.00
N ILE A 136 7.39 19.06 -72.61
CA ILE A 136 8.29 18.22 -73.43
C ILE A 136 7.57 17.64 -74.67
N CYS A 137 6.27 17.33 -74.58
CA CYS A 137 5.48 16.88 -75.72
C CYS A 137 5.24 17.96 -76.78
N GLN A 138 5.21 19.26 -76.41
CA GLN A 138 5.03 20.35 -77.39
C GLN A 138 6.29 20.64 -78.23
N VAL A 139 7.49 20.35 -77.72
CA VAL A 139 8.74 20.62 -78.44
C VAL A 139 9.03 19.54 -79.50
N LYS A 140 8.62 18.29 -79.28
CA LYS A 140 8.87 17.18 -80.23
C LYS A 140 7.99 17.20 -81.48
N PHE A 141 6.84 17.89 -81.47
CA PHE A 141 5.93 17.93 -82.63
C PHE A 141 6.31 19.00 -83.68
N ARG A 142 7.30 19.87 -83.41
CA ARG A 142 7.73 20.93 -84.34
C ARG A 142 8.99 20.61 -85.17
N SER A 143 9.61 19.44 -85.00
CA SER A 143 10.88 19.11 -85.69
C SER A 143 10.75 18.10 -86.86
N SER A 144 9.55 17.74 -87.30
CA SER A 144 9.35 16.74 -88.37
C SER A 144 8.62 17.27 -89.60
N ALA A 145 8.67 18.57 -89.84
CA ALA A 145 8.16 19.21 -91.05
C ALA A 145 9.18 20.22 -91.59
N HIS A 146 10.26 19.71 -92.19
CA HIS A 146 11.00 20.38 -93.26
C HIS A 146 11.80 19.36 -94.07
#